data_AF-A0A2M8LDS9-F1
#
_entry.id   AF-A0A2M8LDS9-F1
#
_cell.length_a   1.000
_cell.length_b   1.000
_cell.length_c   1.000
_cell.angle_alpha   90.00
_cell.angle_beta   90.00
_cell.angle_gamma   90.00
#
_symmetry.space_group_name_H-M   'P 1'
#
loop_
_entity.id
_entity.type
_entity.pdbx_description
1 polymer ?
#
loop_
_entity_poly.entity_id
_entity_poly.type
_entity_poly.pdbx_seq_one_letter_code
_entity_poly.pdbx_strand_id
1 'polypeptide(L)'
;MLEKKAKDRIIKKYRTHDSDTGSSQVQIAILTAEIKDLTEHLKTHRKDHSSRRGLLKKVGERRRLLRYLEHEDPKGFETLVKQLKLKIAKRYDQKTIEAAEAAHVAELEAAEEAENDAETDESDDE
;
A
#
# COMPACT_ATOMS: atom_id res chain seq x y z
N MET A 1 -23.47 10.16 4.84
CA MET A 1 -23.42 9.80 3.41
C MET A 1 -22.94 11.05 2.67
N LEU A 2 -22.02 10.94 1.70
CA LEU A 2 -21.53 12.10 0.97
C LEU A 2 -22.65 12.80 0.21
N GLU A 3 -22.74 14.13 0.33
CA GLU A 3 -23.65 14.94 -0.47
C GLU A 3 -23.35 14.81 -1.96
N LYS A 4 -24.40 14.86 -2.79
CA LYS A 4 -24.28 14.74 -4.25
C LYS A 4 -23.26 15.74 -4.83
N LYS A 5 -23.31 17.00 -4.38
CA LYS A 5 -22.36 18.05 -4.79
C LYS A 5 -20.92 17.71 -4.42
N ALA A 6 -20.69 17.09 -3.26
CA ALA A 6 -19.36 16.67 -2.84
C ALA A 6 -18.85 15.50 -3.70
N LYS A 7 -19.72 14.52 -4.02
CA LYS A 7 -19.40 13.43 -4.94
C LYS A 7 -19.03 13.95 -6.33
N ASP A 8 -19.83 14.85 -6.90
CA ASP A 8 -19.60 15.40 -8.24
C ASP A 8 -18.26 16.16 -8.34
N ARG A 9 -17.87 16.89 -7.27
CA ARG A 9 -16.55 17.54 -7.21
C ARG A 9 -15.40 16.54 -7.20
N ILE A 10 -15.55 15.42 -6.49
CA ILE A 10 -14.54 14.36 -6.45
C ILE A 10 -14.44 13.70 -7.83
N ILE A 11 -15.57 13.35 -8.44
CA ILE A 11 -15.60 12.75 -9.79
C ILE A 11 -14.89 13.66 -10.79
N LYS A 12 -15.25 14.96 -10.83
CA LYS A 12 -14.61 15.92 -11.74
C LYS A 12 -13.11 16.07 -11.54
N LYS A 13 -12.61 15.85 -10.33
CA LYS A 13 -11.19 15.98 -9.99
C LYS A 13 -10.35 14.76 -10.39
N TYR A 14 -10.91 13.56 -10.27
CA TYR A 14 -10.18 12.30 -10.46
C TYR A 14 -10.59 11.52 -11.70
N ARG A 15 -11.53 12.04 -12.51
CA ARG A 15 -11.91 11.48 -13.80
C ARG A 15 -10.72 11.47 -14.77
N THR A 16 -10.59 10.39 -15.53
CA THR A 16 -9.57 10.25 -16.58
C THR A 16 -10.00 10.92 -17.89
N HIS A 17 -11.30 10.95 -18.15
CA HIS A 17 -11.92 11.57 -19.32
C HIS A 17 -13.28 12.17 -18.92
N ASP A 18 -13.91 12.95 -19.79
CA ASP A 18 -15.03 13.81 -19.39
C ASP A 18 -16.28 13.05 -18.87
N SER A 19 -16.54 11.86 -19.41
CA SER A 19 -17.66 10.98 -19.04
C SER A 19 -17.29 9.91 -18.01
N ASP A 20 -16.08 9.93 -17.47
CA ASP A 20 -15.61 8.92 -16.54
C ASP A 20 -16.27 9.05 -15.17
N THR A 21 -17.10 8.08 -14.84
CA THR A 21 -17.78 7.97 -13.54
C THR A 21 -17.43 6.69 -12.80
N GLY A 22 -16.76 5.76 -13.49
CA GLY A 22 -16.62 4.37 -13.06
C GLY A 22 -15.18 3.87 -12.98
N SER A 23 -14.18 4.65 -13.39
CA SER A 23 -12.79 4.23 -13.27
C SER A 23 -12.38 3.95 -11.84
N SER A 24 -11.39 3.06 -11.69
CA SER A 24 -10.81 2.69 -10.40
C SER A 24 -10.33 3.93 -9.64
N GLN A 25 -9.77 4.92 -10.33
CA GLN A 25 -9.30 6.19 -9.77
C GLN A 25 -10.44 6.97 -9.10
N VAL A 26 -11.57 7.15 -9.82
CA VAL A 26 -12.75 7.86 -9.30
C VAL A 26 -13.36 7.11 -8.12
N GLN A 27 -13.53 5.79 -8.23
CA GLN A 27 -14.10 4.96 -7.17
C GLN A 27 -13.25 5.00 -5.89
N ILE A 28 -11.92 4.88 -6.01
CA ILE A 28 -10.99 4.95 -4.87
C ILE A 28 -11.07 6.32 -4.19
N ALA A 29 -11.19 7.41 -4.96
CA ALA A 29 -11.31 8.76 -4.42
C ALA A 29 -12.62 8.94 -3.65
N ILE A 30 -13.75 8.45 -4.18
CA ILE A 30 -15.05 8.49 -3.50
C ILE A 30 -15.00 7.67 -2.21
N LEU A 31 -14.54 6.41 -2.28
CA LEU A 31 -14.42 5.55 -1.09
C LEU A 31 -13.53 6.19 -0.02
N THR A 32 -12.46 6.87 -0.42
CA THR A 32 -11.57 7.57 0.51
C THR A 32 -12.28 8.71 1.25
N ALA A 33 -13.09 9.50 0.55
CA ALA A 33 -13.90 10.53 1.18
C ALA A 33 -14.97 9.93 2.11
N GLU A 34 -15.68 8.89 1.69
CA GLU A 34 -16.69 8.22 2.53
C GLU A 34 -16.09 7.59 3.79
N ILE A 35 -14.90 6.99 3.66
CA ILE A 35 -14.13 6.43 4.78
C ILE A 35 -13.77 7.54 5.77
N LYS A 36 -13.35 8.72 5.29
CA LYS A 36 -13.01 9.85 6.15
C LYS A 36 -14.22 10.31 6.97
N ASP A 37 -15.35 10.52 6.33
CA ASP A 37 -16.59 10.96 6.98
C ASP A 37 -17.09 9.92 8.00
N LEU A 38 -17.07 8.62 7.63
CA LEU A 38 -17.45 7.53 8.54
C LEU A 38 -16.49 7.40 9.72
N THR A 39 -15.19 7.61 9.50
CA THR A 39 -14.20 7.58 10.58
C THR A 39 -14.46 8.68 11.58
N GLU A 40 -14.80 9.89 11.12
CA GLU A 40 -15.15 11.01 11.99
C GLU A 40 -16.44 10.75 12.78
N HIS A 41 -17.48 10.23 12.13
CA HIS A 41 -18.72 9.82 12.80
C HIS A 41 -18.49 8.75 13.88
N LEU A 42 -17.63 7.76 13.63
CA LEU A 42 -17.35 6.70 14.60
C LEU A 42 -16.47 7.15 15.79
N LYS A 43 -15.79 8.30 15.69
CA LYS A 43 -15.06 8.88 16.83
C LYS A 43 -16.04 9.31 17.93
N THR A 44 -17.17 9.93 17.55
CA THR A 44 -18.22 10.31 18.50
C THR A 44 -19.11 9.12 18.86
N HIS A 45 -19.43 8.25 17.90
CA HIS A 45 -20.32 7.09 18.11
C HIS A 45 -19.57 5.76 18.23
N ARG A 46 -18.77 5.60 19.29
CA ARG A 46 -17.87 4.44 19.47
C ARG A 46 -18.59 3.08 19.57
N LYS A 47 -19.87 3.07 19.96
CA LYS A 47 -20.70 1.86 20.10
C LYS A 47 -21.48 1.48 18.84
N ASP A 48 -21.37 2.25 17.75
CA ASP A 48 -22.00 1.89 16.48
C ASP A 48 -21.17 0.82 15.73
N HIS A 49 -21.49 -0.44 16.03
CA HIS A 49 -20.83 -1.60 15.42
C HIS A 49 -21.27 -1.84 13.97
N SER A 50 -22.50 -1.47 13.62
CA SER A 50 -23.06 -1.65 12.28
C SER A 50 -22.35 -0.73 11.27
N SER A 51 -22.18 0.54 11.63
CA SER A 51 -21.42 1.50 10.81
C SER A 51 -19.94 1.14 10.74
N ARG A 52 -19.34 0.62 11.82
CA ARG A 52 -17.97 0.10 11.79
C ARG A 52 -17.81 -1.06 10.81
N ARG A 53 -18.76 -1.99 10.77
CA ARG A 53 -18.78 -3.07 9.76
C ARG A 53 -18.87 -2.52 8.35
N GLY A 54 -19.71 -1.51 8.12
CA GLY A 54 -19.80 -0.81 6.83
C GLY A 54 -18.50 -0.12 6.43
N LEU A 55 -17.82 0.53 7.38
CA LEU A 55 -16.51 1.13 7.18
C LEU A 55 -15.47 0.08 6.76
N LEU A 56 -15.39 -1.07 7.46
CA LEU A 56 -14.45 -2.13 7.13
C LEU A 56 -14.68 -2.69 5.72
N LYS A 57 -15.94 -2.84 5.30
CA LYS A 57 -16.27 -3.24 3.91
C LYS A 57 -15.71 -2.24 2.89
N LYS A 58 -15.92 -0.94 3.10
CA LYS A 58 -15.40 0.12 2.22
C LYS A 58 -13.87 0.14 2.16
N VAL A 59 -13.21 -0.07 3.31
CA VAL A 59 -11.74 -0.17 3.37
C VAL A 59 -11.24 -1.37 2.56
N GLY A 60 -11.90 -2.53 2.69
CA GLY A 60 -11.56 -3.73 1.92
C GLY A 60 -11.74 -3.55 0.41
N GLU A 61 -12.87 -2.94 0.01
CA GLU A 61 -13.17 -2.61 -1.39
C GLU A 61 -12.12 -1.67 -1.98
N ARG A 62 -11.81 -0.57 -1.29
CA ARG A 62 -10.74 0.37 -1.71
C ARG A 62 -9.40 -0.34 -1.86
N ARG A 63 -9.05 -1.25 -0.95
CA ARG A 63 -7.80 -2.03 -1.03
C ARG A 63 -7.79 -2.96 -2.24
N ARG A 64 -8.92 -3.53 -2.64
CA ARG A 64 -9.03 -4.35 -3.85
C ARG A 64 -8.86 -3.51 -5.11
N LEU A 65 -9.48 -2.33 -5.17
CA LEU A 65 -9.35 -1.42 -6.30
C LEU A 65 -7.94 -0.86 -6.45
N LEU A 66 -7.29 -0.48 -5.34
CA LEU A 66 -5.88 -0.05 -5.35
C LEU A 66 -4.96 -1.14 -5.89
N ARG A 67 -5.20 -2.39 -5.50
CA ARG A 67 -4.48 -3.57 -6.01
C ARG A 67 -4.64 -3.77 -7.51
N TYR A 68 -5.87 -3.62 -7.99
CA TYR A 68 -6.17 -3.72 -9.40
C TYR A 68 -5.47 -2.60 -10.19
N LEU A 69 -5.57 -1.36 -9.71
CA LEU A 69 -4.94 -0.21 -10.34
C LEU A 69 -3.40 -0.33 -10.35
N GLU A 70 -2.81 -0.82 -9.26
CA GLU A 70 -1.37 -1.08 -9.16
C GLU A 70 -0.87 -2.06 -10.23
N HIS A 71 -1.70 -3.06 -10.59
CA HIS A 71 -1.36 -4.05 -11.61
C HIS A 71 -1.55 -3.53 -13.05
N GLU A 72 -2.67 -2.84 -13.30
CA GLU A 72 -3.04 -2.36 -14.63
C GLU A 72 -2.30 -1.07 -15.04
N ASP A 73 -2.16 -0.12 -14.11
CA ASP A 73 -1.51 1.18 -14.34
C ASP A 73 -0.70 1.61 -13.10
N PRO A 74 0.58 1.17 -13.02
CA PRO A 74 1.46 1.53 -11.92
C PRO A 74 1.66 3.06 -11.77
N LYS A 75 1.68 3.79 -12.89
CA LYS A 75 1.87 5.26 -12.88
C LYS A 75 0.63 5.97 -12.34
N GLY A 76 -0.55 5.55 -12.78
CA GLY A 76 -1.84 6.02 -12.27
C GLY A 76 -2.02 5.70 -10.79
N PHE A 77 -1.58 4.53 -10.35
CA PHE A 77 -1.55 4.16 -8.94
C PHE A 77 -0.69 5.11 -8.11
N GLU A 78 0.58 5.32 -8.49
CA GLU A 78 1.48 6.20 -7.75
C GLU A 78 0.96 7.63 -7.63
N THR A 79 0.48 8.18 -8.75
CA THR A 79 -0.07 9.54 -8.79
C THR A 79 -1.30 9.67 -7.89
N LEU A 80 -2.23 8.71 -7.97
CA LEU A 80 -3.44 8.69 -7.14
C LEU A 80 -3.11 8.57 -5.64
N VAL A 81 -2.19 7.69 -5.29
CA VAL A 81 -1.74 7.48 -3.91
C VAL A 81 -1.11 8.75 -3.33
N LYS A 82 -0.25 9.42 -4.11
CA LYS A 82 0.36 10.71 -3.75
C LYS A 82 -0.71 11.78 -3.53
N GLN A 83 -1.67 11.90 -4.45
CA GLN A 83 -2.76 12.89 -4.36
C GLN A 83 -3.68 12.65 -3.16
N LEU A 84 -4.03 11.40 -2.89
CA LEU A 84 -4.92 11.02 -1.79
C LEU A 84 -4.19 10.84 -0.44
N LYS A 85 -2.85 10.98 -0.43
CA LYS A 85 -1.98 10.79 0.74
C LYS A 85 -2.25 9.46 1.47
N LEU A 86 -2.46 8.39 0.69
CA LEU A 86 -2.75 7.07 1.25
C LEU A 86 -1.47 6.39 1.69
N LYS A 87 -1.46 5.85 2.91
CA LYS A 87 -0.36 5.00 3.40
C LYS A 87 -0.62 3.56 2.97
N ILE A 88 0.26 3.03 2.13
CA ILE A 88 0.24 1.63 1.72
C ILE A 88 1.24 0.88 2.59
N ALA A 89 0.78 -0.20 3.23
CA ALA A 89 1.70 -1.14 3.84
C ALA A 89 2.45 -1.85 2.72
N LYS A 90 3.79 -1.75 2.73
CA LYS A 90 4.63 -2.53 1.81
C LYS A 90 4.26 -4.00 1.98
N ARG A 91 4.04 -4.69 0.86
CA ARG A 91 4.01 -6.15 0.90
C ARG A 91 5.46 -6.61 0.91
N TYR A 92 5.80 -7.50 1.83
CA TYR A 92 6.95 -8.37 1.65
C TYR A 92 6.50 -9.40 0.61
N ASP A 93 6.88 -9.16 -0.64
CA ASP A 93 6.72 -10.15 -1.71
C ASP A 93 7.84 -11.19 -1.59
N GLN A 94 7.55 -12.41 -2.06
CA GLN A 94 8.48 -13.53 -1.97
C GLN A 94 9.88 -13.16 -2.50
N LYS A 95 9.92 -12.38 -3.59
CA LYS A 95 11.16 -11.91 -4.21
C LYS A 95 11.98 -10.96 -3.34
N THR A 96 11.35 -10.11 -2.51
CA THR A 96 12.10 -9.26 -1.57
C THR A 96 12.58 -10.03 -0.35
N ILE A 97 11.84 -11.06 0.06
CA ILE A 97 12.25 -11.99 1.11
C ILE A 97 13.45 -12.82 0.62
N GLU A 98 13.33 -13.47 -0.54
CA GLU A 98 14.40 -14.27 -1.16
C GLU A 98 15.65 -13.43 -1.43
N ALA A 99 15.50 -12.18 -1.90
CA ALA A 99 16.65 -11.29 -2.10
C ALA A 99 17.31 -10.87 -0.79
N ALA A 100 16.54 -10.68 0.29
CA ALA A 100 17.08 -10.38 1.62
C ALA A 100 17.76 -11.59 2.25
N GLU A 101 17.18 -12.79 2.08
CA GLU A 101 17.76 -14.06 2.51
C GLU A 101 19.06 -14.34 1.77
N ALA A 102 19.08 -14.19 0.44
CA ALA A 102 20.30 -14.36 -0.36
C ALA A 102 21.40 -13.36 0.02
N ALA A 103 21.05 -12.10 0.29
CA ALA A 103 22.02 -11.10 0.75
C ALA A 103 22.60 -11.47 2.13
N HIS A 104 21.78 -12.00 3.04
CA HIS A 104 22.25 -12.41 4.35
C HIS A 104 23.15 -13.65 4.29
N VAL A 105 22.82 -14.63 3.44
CA VAL A 105 23.67 -15.82 3.22
C VAL A 105 25.02 -15.39 2.67
N ALA A 106 25.05 -14.52 1.66
CA ALA A 106 26.30 -14.01 1.09
C ALA A 106 27.15 -13.24 2.12
N GLU A 107 26.52 -12.52 3.05
CA GLU A 107 27.23 -11.79 4.12
C GLU A 107 27.84 -12.74 5.16
N LEU A 108 27.16 -13.85 5.48
CA LEU A 108 27.69 -14.90 6.36
C LEU A 108 28.82 -15.68 5.69
N GLU A 109 28.65 -16.07 4.41
CA GLU A 109 29.68 -16.76 3.63
C GLU A 109 30.94 -15.91 3.50
N ALA A 110 30.81 -14.60 3.21
CA ALA A 110 31.95 -13.69 3.14
C ALA A 110 32.67 -13.49 4.49
N ALA A 111 31.93 -13.58 5.61
CA ALA A 111 32.53 -13.52 6.94
C ALA A 111 33.29 -14.82 7.28
N GLU A 112 32.75 -15.97 6.88
CA GLU A 112 33.35 -17.29 7.10
C GLU A 112 34.60 -17.51 6.23
N GLU A 113 34.62 -16.97 5.00
CA GLU A 113 35.84 -16.91 4.16
C GLU A 113 36.92 -16.02 4.78
N ALA A 114 36.54 -14.85 5.31
CA ALA A 114 37.49 -13.95 5.97
C ALA A 114 38.09 -14.53 7.27
N GLU A 115 37.33 -15.34 8.01
CA GLU A 115 37.85 -16.09 9.17
C GLU A 115 38.80 -17.21 8.75
N ASN A 116 38.48 -17.98 7.69
CA ASN A 116 39.36 -19.05 7.21
C ASN A 116 40.68 -18.51 6.64
N ASP A 117 40.66 -17.40 5.90
CA ASP A 117 41.87 -16.78 5.35
C ASP A 117 42.81 -16.27 6.46
N ALA A 118 42.25 -15.83 7.60
CA ALA A 118 43.03 -15.41 8.77
C ALA A 118 43.64 -16.59 9.52
N GLU A 119 43.00 -17.76 9.52
CA GLU A 119 43.50 -18.98 10.18
C GLU A 119 44.65 -19.63 9.40
N THR A 120 44.72 -19.45 8.07
CA THR A 120 45.82 -19.96 7.25
C THR A 120 47.15 -19.21 7.41
N ASP A 121 47.11 -17.91 7.72
CA ASP A 121 48.30 -17.05 7.86
C ASP A 121 49.05 -17.28 9.19
N GLU A 122 48.42 -17.93 10.19
CA GLU A 122 49.06 -18.30 11.46
C GLU A 122 49.78 -19.68 11.42
N SER A 123 49.70 -20.40 10.30
CA SER A 123 50.25 -21.76 10.17
C SER A 123 51.61 -21.89 9.47
N ASP A 124 52.18 -20.78 8.99
CA ASP A 124 53.43 -20.74 8.22
C ASP A 124 54.68 -20.27 9.01
N ASP A 125 54.61 -20.13 10.35
CA ASP A 125 55.69 -19.58 11.21
C ASP A 125 56.39 -20.62 12.15
N GLU A 126 56.28 -21.94 11.90
CA GLU A 126 57.09 -23.00 12.57
C GLU A 126 58.03 -23.75 11.61
#